data_AF-M5CBV2-F1
#
_entry.id   AF-M5CBV2-F1
#
_cell.length_a   1.000
_cell.length_b   1.000
_cell.length_c   1.000
_cell.angle_alpha   90.00
_cell.angle_beta   90.00
_cell.angle_gamma   90.00
#
_symmetry.space_group_name_H-M   'P 1'
#
loop_
_entity.id
_entity.type
_entity.pdbx_description
1 polymer ?
#
loop_
_entity_poly.entity_id
_entity_poly.type
_entity_poly.pdbx_seq_one_letter_code
_entity_poly.pdbx_strand_id
1 'polypeptide(L)'
;MFFIGSLAAILVASQGALAVGSPFGFATGTTGSGSAAAATPTSTAQLASWLSDNTARLIVLDRTYDFTDTEGTVTGPGCKPWSCSPNPQQSLDGNGWCSSTSPKTTITYKKAGTTALSVGSNKTILGKGNSGWIKGKGLRLAGSKNVIIQNIRITDINPQFVWGGDAIDLSGATNVWIDHNYIKSIGRQFLVSHFEPNTKVTISNNYFDGQSTWSTGCDQHHYWAFLLLGKNDQITFARNYVYHTSGRGPHIGGTSGNKQIMHMYNK
;
A
#
# COMPACT_ATOMS: atom_id res chain seq x y z
N MET A 1 -47.93 46.04 15.89
CA MET A 1 -47.64 45.07 14.82
C MET A 1 -46.21 44.60 15.01
N PHE A 2 -46.00 43.51 15.75
CA PHE A 2 -44.67 42.95 16.02
C PHE A 2 -44.53 41.66 15.23
N PHE A 3 -43.69 41.65 14.21
CA PHE A 3 -43.31 40.44 13.48
C PHE A 3 -42.16 39.78 14.23
N ILE A 4 -42.42 38.61 14.81
CA ILE A 4 -41.39 37.71 15.33
C ILE A 4 -40.92 36.87 14.13
N GLY A 5 -39.75 37.19 13.59
CA GLY A 5 -39.11 36.40 12.54
C GLY A 5 -38.44 35.16 13.15
N SER A 6 -38.96 33.97 12.83
CA SER A 6 -38.34 32.70 13.20
C SER A 6 -36.99 32.51 12.51
N LEU A 7 -35.93 32.36 13.30
CA LEU A 7 -34.61 31.97 12.82
C LEU A 7 -34.61 30.46 12.54
N ALA A 8 -34.69 30.06 11.28
CA ALA A 8 -34.52 28.65 10.88
C ALA A 8 -33.03 28.29 10.95
N ALA A 9 -32.64 27.48 11.93
CA ALA A 9 -31.30 26.89 11.99
C ALA A 9 -31.19 25.81 10.90
N ILE A 10 -30.44 26.11 9.83
CA ILE A 10 -30.07 25.13 8.82
C ILE A 10 -29.00 24.23 9.43
N LEU A 11 -29.38 23.00 9.84
CA LEU A 11 -28.41 21.94 10.09
C LEU A 11 -27.75 21.58 8.75
N VAL A 12 -26.54 22.08 8.52
CA VAL A 12 -25.67 21.54 7.49
C VAL A 12 -25.20 20.18 7.99
N ALA A 13 -25.84 19.10 7.52
CA ALA A 13 -25.30 17.76 7.68
C ALA A 13 -23.91 17.76 7.03
N SER A 14 -22.85 17.60 7.83
CA SER A 14 -21.52 17.36 7.28
C SER A 14 -21.62 16.09 6.44
N GLN A 15 -21.55 16.21 5.11
CA GLN A 15 -21.41 15.04 4.27
C GLN A 15 -20.11 14.34 4.70
N GLY A 16 -20.24 13.21 5.38
CA GLY A 16 -19.10 12.41 5.78
C GLY A 16 -18.26 12.11 4.54
N ALA A 17 -16.93 12.11 4.67
CA ALA A 17 -16.04 11.82 3.56
C ALA A 17 -16.23 10.37 3.12
N LEU A 18 -17.01 10.12 2.06
CA LEU A 18 -17.19 8.79 1.47
C LEU A 18 -16.07 8.49 0.47
N ALA A 19 -15.80 7.20 0.23
CA ALA A 19 -15.03 6.81 -0.95
C ALA A 19 -15.74 7.34 -2.21
N VAL A 20 -14.96 7.90 -3.13
CA VAL A 20 -15.45 8.52 -4.35
C VAL A 20 -15.52 7.48 -5.47
N GLY A 21 -16.65 7.41 -6.16
CA GLY A 21 -16.88 6.42 -7.22
C GLY A 21 -17.28 5.05 -6.68
N SER A 22 -17.19 4.02 -7.52
CA SER A 22 -17.57 2.65 -7.17
C SER A 22 -16.53 1.63 -7.65
N PRO A 23 -16.22 0.60 -6.85
CA PRO A 23 -15.40 -0.51 -7.31
C PRO A 23 -15.97 -1.13 -8.58
N PHE A 24 -15.08 -1.52 -9.47
CA PHE A 24 -15.41 -2.12 -10.76
C PHE A 24 -14.51 -3.32 -11.03
N GLY A 25 -14.64 -3.95 -12.20
CA GLY A 25 -13.83 -5.13 -12.54
C GLY A 25 -14.09 -6.26 -11.55
N PHE A 26 -13.05 -7.00 -11.18
CA PHE A 26 -13.19 -8.11 -10.25
C PHE A 26 -13.63 -7.66 -8.83
N ALA A 27 -13.37 -6.42 -8.41
CA ALA A 27 -13.76 -5.93 -7.08
C ALA A 27 -15.18 -5.32 -7.03
N THR A 28 -15.96 -5.44 -8.12
CA THR A 28 -17.35 -4.98 -8.17
C THR A 28 -18.13 -5.49 -6.94
N GLY A 29 -18.84 -4.58 -6.26
CA GLY A 29 -19.61 -4.89 -5.05
C GLY A 29 -18.84 -4.78 -3.73
N THR A 30 -17.56 -4.38 -3.75
CA THR A 30 -16.85 -4.00 -2.53
C THR A 30 -17.51 -2.76 -1.89
N THR A 31 -17.73 -2.77 -0.58
CA THR A 31 -18.39 -1.67 0.15
C THR A 31 -17.50 -1.04 1.22
N GLY A 32 -16.39 -1.70 1.57
CA GLY A 32 -15.46 -1.25 2.61
C GLY A 32 -16.17 -1.11 3.96
N SER A 33 -16.23 0.11 4.46
CA SER A 33 -16.86 0.47 5.74
C SER A 33 -18.38 0.53 5.74
N GLY A 34 -19.04 0.41 4.57
CA GLY A 34 -20.49 0.54 4.46
C GLY A 34 -20.97 1.94 4.87
N SER A 35 -21.88 2.02 5.85
CA SER A 35 -22.44 3.26 6.37
C SER A 35 -21.76 3.78 7.65
N ALA A 36 -20.59 3.24 8.01
CA ALA A 36 -19.86 3.69 9.20
C ALA A 36 -19.53 5.18 9.11
N ALA A 37 -19.68 5.89 10.23
CA ALA A 37 -19.32 7.31 10.31
C ALA A 37 -17.81 7.51 10.08
N ALA A 38 -17.48 8.56 9.33
CA ALA A 38 -16.10 8.94 9.09
C ALA A 38 -15.41 9.33 10.41
N ALA A 39 -14.22 8.77 10.64
CA ALA A 39 -13.40 9.09 11.81
C ALA A 39 -11.94 9.31 11.39
N THR A 40 -11.28 10.27 12.02
CA THR A 40 -9.88 10.62 11.76
C THR A 40 -9.03 10.21 12.95
N PRO A 41 -8.03 9.33 12.78
CA PRO A 41 -7.14 8.98 13.87
C PRO A 41 -6.31 10.19 14.31
N THR A 42 -5.99 10.26 15.60
CA THR A 42 -5.22 11.36 16.18
C THR A 42 -3.73 11.07 16.22
N SER A 43 -3.34 9.79 16.06
CA SER A 43 -1.96 9.32 16.15
C SER A 43 -1.72 8.08 15.27
N THR A 44 -0.45 7.77 15.02
CA THR A 44 -0.02 6.52 14.35
C THR A 44 -0.48 5.27 15.10
N ALA A 45 -0.44 5.30 16.43
CA ALA A 45 -0.93 4.20 17.28
C ALA A 45 -2.44 3.99 17.11
N GLN A 46 -3.24 5.07 17.08
CA GLN A 46 -4.68 4.96 16.86
C GLN A 46 -5.00 4.50 15.43
N LEU A 47 -4.26 4.99 14.43
CA LEU A 47 -4.39 4.49 13.06
C LEU A 47 -4.11 2.99 12.98
N ALA A 48 -3.00 2.50 13.53
CA ALA A 48 -2.67 1.08 13.55
C ALA A 48 -3.75 0.23 14.26
N SER A 49 -4.25 0.72 15.40
CA SER A 49 -5.35 0.07 16.13
C SER A 49 -6.61 -0.04 15.27
N TRP A 50 -7.07 1.08 14.69
CA TRP A 50 -8.28 1.11 13.87
C TRP A 50 -8.17 0.32 12.57
N LEU A 51 -6.98 0.25 11.96
CA LEU A 51 -6.75 -0.58 10.78
C LEU A 51 -6.94 -2.06 11.10
N SER A 52 -6.44 -2.51 12.25
CA SER A 52 -6.37 -3.93 12.60
C SER A 52 -7.60 -4.50 13.33
N ASP A 53 -8.47 -3.65 13.88
CA ASP A 53 -9.61 -4.12 14.67
C ASP A 53 -10.72 -4.78 13.83
N ASN A 54 -11.71 -5.34 14.52
CA ASN A 54 -12.84 -6.04 13.92
C ASN A 54 -14.05 -5.11 13.66
N THR A 55 -13.92 -3.80 13.83
CA THR A 55 -15.01 -2.84 13.65
C THR A 55 -15.04 -2.34 12.20
N ALA A 56 -16.21 -2.24 11.57
CA ALA A 56 -16.31 -1.59 10.27
C ALA A 56 -15.97 -0.09 10.41
N ARG A 57 -15.00 0.42 9.64
CA ARG A 57 -14.50 1.80 9.84
C ARG A 57 -14.21 2.52 8.55
N LEU A 58 -14.71 3.75 8.48
CA LEU A 58 -14.32 4.77 7.52
C LEU A 58 -13.22 5.63 8.15
N ILE A 59 -11.96 5.29 7.85
CA ILE A 59 -10.77 5.90 8.42
C ILE A 59 -10.29 6.99 7.46
N VAL A 60 -10.42 8.25 7.87
CA VAL A 60 -10.02 9.41 7.08
C VAL A 60 -8.62 9.86 7.50
N LEU A 61 -7.67 9.87 6.58
CA LEU A 61 -6.31 10.36 6.78
C LEU A 61 -6.22 11.82 6.35
N ASP A 62 -6.06 12.74 7.29
CA ASP A 62 -6.02 14.18 7.05
C ASP A 62 -4.63 14.81 7.23
N ARG A 63 -3.64 13.98 7.54
CA ARG A 63 -2.25 14.36 7.82
C ARG A 63 -1.31 13.22 7.50
N THR A 64 -0.01 13.48 7.63
CA THR A 64 1.01 12.45 7.60
C THR A 64 1.04 11.68 8.90
N TYR A 65 0.85 10.36 8.80
CA TYR A 65 1.09 9.39 9.86
C TYR A 65 2.47 8.78 9.62
N ASP A 66 3.48 9.36 10.26
CA ASP A 66 4.88 8.96 10.10
C ASP A 66 5.27 7.86 11.10
N PHE A 67 5.49 6.66 10.58
CA PHE A 67 5.92 5.48 11.34
C PHE A 67 7.44 5.28 11.33
N THR A 68 8.20 6.12 10.61
CA THR A 68 9.64 5.90 10.34
C THR A 68 10.44 5.54 11.60
N ASP A 69 10.20 6.27 12.69
CA ASP A 69 10.94 6.12 13.94
C ASP A 69 10.17 5.40 15.05
N THR A 70 8.93 4.94 14.81
CA THR A 70 8.07 4.38 15.87
C THR A 70 8.57 3.06 16.44
N GLU A 71 9.46 2.36 15.72
CA GLU A 71 10.07 1.10 16.14
C GLU A 71 11.60 1.17 16.24
N GLY A 72 12.16 2.38 16.14
CA GLY A 72 13.60 2.63 16.20
C GLY A 72 14.38 2.14 14.97
N THR A 73 15.69 2.11 15.14
CA THR A 73 16.67 1.75 14.10
C THR A 73 17.39 0.47 14.49
N VAL A 74 17.63 -0.43 13.54
CA VAL A 74 18.31 -1.71 13.75
C VAL A 74 19.51 -1.80 12.82
N THR A 75 20.60 -2.37 13.32
CA THR A 75 21.80 -2.70 12.54
C THR A 75 21.91 -4.23 12.45
N GLY A 76 22.04 -4.76 11.25
CA GLY A 76 22.04 -6.21 11.03
C GLY A 76 22.76 -6.64 9.74
N PRO A 77 22.82 -7.96 9.48
CA PRO A 77 23.46 -8.50 8.29
C PRO A 77 22.72 -8.12 7.01
N GLY A 78 23.47 -7.92 5.94
CA GLY A 78 22.96 -7.66 4.60
C GLY A 78 24.01 -7.97 3.53
N CYS A 79 23.71 -7.58 2.30
CA CYS A 79 24.61 -7.76 1.17
C CYS A 79 24.47 -6.66 0.11
N LYS A 80 25.49 -6.59 -0.76
CA LYS A 80 25.58 -5.68 -1.90
C LYS A 80 25.55 -6.48 -3.21
N PRO A 81 24.38 -6.99 -3.62
CA PRO A 81 24.27 -7.85 -4.80
C PRO A 81 24.45 -7.08 -6.12
N TRP A 82 24.25 -5.75 -6.11
CA TRP A 82 24.45 -4.89 -7.28
C TRP A 82 25.72 -4.05 -7.11
N SER A 83 26.56 -4.03 -8.15
CA SER A 83 27.85 -3.34 -8.19
C SER A 83 27.86 -2.07 -9.06
N CYS A 84 26.68 -1.63 -9.53
CA CYS A 84 26.55 -0.41 -10.33
C CYS A 84 26.80 0.86 -9.51
N SER A 85 26.83 2.03 -10.16
CA SER A 85 27.03 3.35 -9.54
C SER A 85 26.08 4.39 -10.13
N PRO A 86 25.71 5.49 -9.42
CA PRO A 86 26.27 5.93 -8.13
C PRO A 86 25.64 5.27 -6.90
N ASN A 87 24.37 4.87 -6.96
CA ASN A 87 23.57 4.50 -5.78
C ASN A 87 22.91 3.13 -5.94
N PRO A 88 23.67 2.03 -5.88
CA PRO A 88 23.07 0.70 -5.88
C PRO A 88 22.21 0.52 -4.64
N GLN A 89 21.03 -0.08 -4.81
CA GLN A 89 20.34 -0.65 -3.66
C GLN A 89 21.24 -1.66 -2.96
N GLN A 90 21.00 -1.88 -1.68
CA GLN A 90 21.55 -3.00 -0.93
C GLN A 90 20.38 -3.90 -0.52
N SER A 91 20.67 -5.03 0.12
CA SER A 91 19.63 -5.96 0.56
C SER A 91 19.85 -6.34 2.00
N LEU A 92 18.79 -6.27 2.82
CA LEU A 92 18.78 -6.91 4.13
C LEU A 92 18.84 -8.43 3.92
N ASP A 93 19.51 -9.15 4.82
CA ASP A 93 19.50 -10.61 4.78
C ASP A 93 18.21 -11.15 5.39
N GLY A 94 17.08 -10.90 4.72
CA GLY A 94 15.73 -11.26 5.19
C GLY A 94 15.54 -12.78 5.31
N ASN A 95 14.94 -13.41 4.31
CA ASN A 95 14.72 -14.87 4.32
C ASN A 95 15.96 -15.64 3.83
N GLY A 96 17.15 -15.30 4.36
CA GLY A 96 18.43 -15.84 3.87
C GLY A 96 18.72 -15.45 2.41
N TRP A 97 18.21 -14.29 1.98
CA TRP A 97 18.24 -13.87 0.58
C TRP A 97 19.66 -13.57 0.11
N CYS A 98 20.53 -13.11 1.01
CA CYS A 98 21.91 -12.86 0.66
C CYS A 98 22.61 -14.19 0.37
N SER A 99 22.78 -14.51 -0.91
CA SER A 99 23.51 -15.71 -1.35
C SER A 99 24.92 -15.77 -0.76
N SER A 100 25.53 -16.95 -0.74
CA SER A 100 26.95 -17.13 -0.36
C SER A 100 27.90 -16.33 -1.26
N THR A 101 27.49 -16.04 -2.50
CA THR A 101 28.29 -15.33 -3.50
C THR A 101 28.12 -13.81 -3.46
N SER A 102 27.10 -13.28 -2.79
CA SER A 102 26.88 -11.83 -2.69
C SER A 102 27.82 -11.20 -1.66
N PRO A 103 28.51 -10.09 -1.97
CA PRO A 103 29.36 -9.38 -1.00
C PRO A 103 28.55 -9.01 0.26
N LYS A 104 28.98 -9.53 1.41
CA LYS A 104 28.30 -9.31 2.70
C LYS A 104 28.62 -7.92 3.24
N THR A 105 27.69 -7.35 3.99
CA THR A 105 27.86 -6.07 4.66
C THR A 105 26.95 -5.96 5.88
N THR A 106 27.08 -4.86 6.62
CA THR A 106 26.21 -4.52 7.74
C THR A 106 25.37 -3.31 7.33
N ILE A 107 24.06 -3.39 7.58
CA ILE A 107 23.10 -2.38 7.17
C ILE A 107 22.37 -1.85 8.40
N THR A 108 22.21 -0.53 8.47
CA THR A 108 21.40 0.17 9.47
C THR A 108 20.14 0.69 8.81
N TYR A 109 18.96 0.30 9.31
CA TYR A 109 17.67 0.60 8.70
C TYR A 109 16.58 0.89 9.73
N LYS A 110 15.48 1.51 9.28
CA LYS A 110 14.31 1.80 10.13
C LYS A 110 13.47 0.54 10.30
N LYS A 111 13.33 0.07 11.54
CA LYS A 111 12.68 -1.22 11.84
C LYS A 111 11.23 -1.25 11.38
N ALA A 112 10.53 -0.13 11.53
CA ALA A 112 9.11 0.00 11.23
C ALA A 112 8.76 -0.44 9.80
N GLY A 113 9.62 -0.16 8.82
CA GLY A 113 9.38 -0.50 7.42
C GLY A 113 9.40 -2.00 7.11
N THR A 114 10.07 -2.82 7.93
CA THR A 114 10.20 -4.27 7.69
C THR A 114 8.94 -5.07 8.02
N THR A 115 7.97 -4.45 8.69
CA THR A 115 6.66 -5.06 8.95
C THR A 115 5.56 -4.10 8.51
N ALA A 116 4.56 -4.58 7.80
CA ALA A 116 3.44 -3.73 7.37
C ALA A 116 2.36 -3.62 8.47
N LEU A 117 1.53 -2.58 8.41
CA LEU A 117 0.34 -2.42 9.26
C LEU A 117 -0.71 -3.46 8.86
N SER A 118 -1.19 -4.24 9.82
CA SER A 118 -2.31 -5.15 9.60
C SER A 118 -3.60 -4.39 9.32
N VAL A 119 -4.28 -4.74 8.23
CA VAL A 119 -5.59 -4.18 7.86
C VAL A 119 -6.63 -5.29 7.95
N GLY A 120 -7.57 -5.15 8.88
CA GLY A 120 -8.70 -6.07 9.06
C GLY A 120 -9.76 -5.95 7.97
N SER A 121 -10.87 -6.65 8.15
CA SER A 121 -12.00 -6.60 7.21
C SER A 121 -12.88 -5.36 7.40
N ASN A 122 -13.69 -5.03 6.39
CA ASN A 122 -14.69 -3.94 6.39
C ASN A 122 -14.09 -2.55 6.68
N LYS A 123 -13.00 -2.22 6.00
CA LYS A 123 -12.29 -0.95 6.15
C LYS A 123 -12.43 -0.12 4.88
N THR A 124 -12.66 1.18 5.05
CA THR A 124 -12.39 2.19 4.03
C THR A 124 -11.30 3.09 4.56
N ILE A 125 -10.14 3.12 3.93
CA ILE A 125 -9.03 4.01 4.24
C ILE A 125 -9.03 5.11 3.18
N LEU A 126 -9.30 6.34 3.57
CA LEU A 126 -9.55 7.44 2.65
C LEU A 126 -8.67 8.65 2.97
N GLY A 127 -7.90 9.16 2.00
CA GLY A 127 -7.17 10.41 2.18
C GLY A 127 -8.05 11.64 2.01
N LYS A 128 -7.86 12.66 2.87
CA LYS A 128 -8.51 13.97 2.75
C LYS A 128 -7.67 14.89 1.87
N GLY A 129 -8.18 15.21 0.68
CA GLY A 129 -7.45 16.03 -0.30
C GLY A 129 -6.07 15.44 -0.59
N ASN A 130 -5.01 16.23 -0.39
CA ASN A 130 -3.63 15.80 -0.60
C ASN A 130 -2.85 15.45 0.68
N SER A 131 -3.55 15.39 1.82
CA SER A 131 -2.91 15.33 3.14
C SER A 131 -2.83 13.92 3.74
N GLY A 132 -3.49 12.91 3.16
CA GLY A 132 -3.49 11.55 3.70
C GLY A 132 -2.23 10.77 3.35
N TRP A 133 -1.22 10.76 4.24
CA TRP A 133 0.02 10.02 4.04
C TRP A 133 0.25 8.98 5.13
N ILE A 134 0.75 7.80 4.74
CA ILE A 134 1.37 6.80 5.60
C ILE A 134 2.85 6.74 5.19
N LYS A 135 3.74 7.09 6.10
CA LYS A 135 5.17 7.15 5.82
C LYS A 135 5.94 6.14 6.66
N GLY A 136 6.93 5.47 6.07
CA GLY A 136 7.83 4.55 6.77
C GLY A 136 7.25 3.16 7.06
N LYS A 137 6.01 2.87 6.66
CA LYS A 137 5.35 1.56 6.85
C LYS A 137 4.29 1.30 5.78
N GLY A 138 4.16 0.04 5.36
CA GLY A 138 3.17 -0.41 4.38
C GLY A 138 1.87 -0.91 5.00
N LEU A 139 0.99 -1.48 4.18
CA LEU A 139 -0.29 -2.08 4.57
C LEU A 139 -0.31 -3.58 4.22
N ARG A 140 -0.82 -4.43 5.11
CA ARG A 140 -0.95 -5.87 4.90
C ARG A 140 -2.37 -6.35 5.12
N LEU A 141 -2.96 -6.90 4.06
CA LEU A 141 -4.29 -7.49 4.03
C LEU A 141 -4.15 -9.00 4.01
N ALA A 142 -4.04 -9.61 5.20
CA ALA A 142 -3.92 -11.05 5.37
C ALA A 142 -5.29 -11.63 5.76
N GLY A 143 -5.92 -12.38 4.85
CA GLY A 143 -7.28 -12.91 5.05
C GLY A 143 -8.39 -11.86 5.10
N SER A 144 -8.06 -10.60 4.83
CA SER A 144 -8.97 -9.44 4.94
C SER A 144 -10.02 -9.47 3.84
N LYS A 145 -11.24 -9.07 4.19
CA LYS A 145 -12.37 -9.03 3.27
C LYS A 145 -12.96 -7.63 3.22
N ASN A 146 -13.42 -7.22 2.05
CA ASN A 146 -14.21 -6.01 1.88
C ASN A 146 -13.43 -4.75 2.33
N VAL A 147 -12.38 -4.39 1.60
CA VAL A 147 -11.50 -3.27 1.92
C VAL A 147 -11.39 -2.30 0.76
N ILE A 148 -11.53 -1.01 1.05
CA ILE A 148 -11.27 0.09 0.11
C ILE A 148 -10.06 0.89 0.62
N ILE A 149 -9.08 1.12 -0.24
CA ILE A 149 -7.91 1.97 0.02
C ILE A 149 -7.90 3.04 -1.06
N GLN A 150 -8.22 4.28 -0.70
CA GLN A 150 -8.43 5.33 -1.68
C GLN A 150 -7.78 6.68 -1.32
N ASN A 151 -7.16 7.31 -2.32
CA ASN A 151 -6.60 8.67 -2.22
C ASN A 151 -5.55 8.84 -1.10
N ILE A 152 -4.83 7.77 -0.74
CA ILE A 152 -3.74 7.85 0.23
C ILE A 152 -2.37 7.83 -0.45
N ARG A 153 -1.35 8.24 0.30
CA ARG A 153 0.04 8.21 -0.11
C ARG A 153 0.82 7.25 0.78
N ILE A 154 1.56 6.31 0.20
CA ILE A 154 2.42 5.38 0.94
C ILE A 154 3.86 5.61 0.49
N THR A 155 4.71 6.12 1.38
CA THR A 155 6.08 6.52 0.99
C THR A 155 7.16 6.19 2.01
N ASP A 156 8.41 6.27 1.53
CA ASP A 156 9.64 6.32 2.31
C ASP A 156 9.85 5.11 3.21
N ILE A 157 9.65 3.92 2.65
CA ILE A 157 9.85 2.65 3.35
C ILE A 157 11.23 2.11 2.99
N ASN A 158 12.27 2.55 3.70
CA ASN A 158 13.65 2.07 3.53
C ASN A 158 14.09 1.94 2.04
N PRO A 159 14.00 3.00 1.21
CA PRO A 159 14.20 2.91 -0.25
C PRO A 159 15.58 2.38 -0.68
N GLN A 160 16.58 2.51 0.20
CA GLN A 160 17.94 1.99 -0.02
C GLN A 160 18.01 0.46 -0.03
N PHE A 161 17.04 -0.23 0.61
CA PHE A 161 17.19 -1.61 1.03
C PHE A 161 16.09 -2.48 0.48
N VAL A 162 16.46 -3.43 -0.37
CA VAL A 162 15.63 -4.59 -0.68
C VAL A 162 15.40 -5.37 0.61
N TRP A 163 14.17 -5.87 0.79
CA TRP A 163 13.63 -6.39 2.06
C TRP A 163 13.46 -5.33 3.18
N GLY A 164 13.71 -4.05 2.90
CA GLY A 164 13.45 -2.94 3.82
C GLY A 164 11.96 -2.64 4.01
N GLY A 165 11.10 -3.12 3.10
CA GLY A 165 9.64 -3.08 3.22
C GLY A 165 8.93 -3.03 1.86
N ASP A 166 7.65 -3.40 1.89
CA ASP A 166 6.70 -3.32 0.77
C ASP A 166 5.60 -2.31 1.10
N ALA A 167 4.96 -1.73 0.09
CA ALA A 167 3.89 -0.74 0.32
C ALA A 167 2.52 -1.40 0.57
N ILE A 168 2.12 -2.37 -0.25
CA ILE A 168 0.85 -3.09 -0.10
C ILE A 168 1.05 -4.60 -0.27
N ASP A 169 0.76 -5.34 0.79
CA ASP A 169 0.77 -6.81 0.81
C ASP A 169 -0.66 -7.33 0.79
N LEU A 170 -0.95 -8.25 -0.14
CA LEU A 170 -2.18 -9.04 -0.15
C LEU A 170 -1.81 -10.50 0.13
N SER A 171 -2.56 -11.18 0.98
CA SER A 171 -2.38 -12.61 1.23
C SER A 171 -3.71 -13.24 1.62
N GLY A 172 -4.41 -13.85 0.67
CA GLY A 172 -5.73 -14.43 0.91
C GLY A 172 -6.83 -13.37 1.04
N ALA A 173 -6.62 -12.18 0.49
CA ALA A 173 -7.57 -11.08 0.58
C ALA A 173 -8.71 -11.24 -0.45
N THR A 174 -9.92 -10.76 -0.13
CA THR A 174 -11.04 -10.77 -1.08
C THR A 174 -11.91 -9.52 -1.03
N ASN A 175 -12.47 -9.10 -2.17
CA ASN A 175 -13.21 -7.85 -2.31
C ASN A 175 -12.35 -6.65 -1.88
N VAL A 176 -11.32 -6.34 -2.66
CA VAL A 176 -10.38 -5.26 -2.35
C VAL A 176 -10.31 -4.27 -3.50
N TRP A 177 -10.51 -2.99 -3.20
CA TRP A 177 -10.36 -1.89 -4.17
C TRP A 177 -9.26 -0.93 -3.72
N ILE A 178 -8.19 -0.85 -4.52
CA ILE A 178 -7.03 0.01 -4.31
C ILE A 178 -7.06 1.08 -5.39
N ASP A 179 -7.48 2.30 -5.04
CA ASP A 179 -7.86 3.33 -6.00
C ASP A 179 -7.23 4.71 -5.75
N HIS A 180 -6.75 5.42 -6.77
CA HIS A 180 -6.23 6.79 -6.63
C HIS A 180 -5.12 6.98 -5.60
N ASN A 181 -4.33 5.94 -5.31
CA ASN A 181 -3.23 6.05 -4.36
C ASN A 181 -1.95 6.50 -5.06
N TYR A 182 -1.05 7.10 -4.29
CA TYR A 182 0.30 7.42 -4.75
C TYR A 182 1.33 6.65 -3.93
N ILE A 183 2.22 5.93 -4.61
CA ILE A 183 3.23 5.08 -3.98
C ILE A 183 4.61 5.44 -4.51
N LYS A 184 5.56 5.69 -3.61
CA LYS A 184 6.92 6.14 -3.95
C LYS A 184 7.95 5.76 -2.89
N SER A 185 9.23 5.64 -3.27
CA SER A 185 10.36 5.48 -2.34
C SER A 185 10.20 4.25 -1.43
N ILE A 186 9.93 3.09 -2.04
CA ILE A 186 9.72 1.82 -1.35
C ILE A 186 10.95 0.94 -1.57
N GLY A 187 11.46 0.29 -0.53
CA GLY A 187 12.66 -0.54 -0.61
C GLY A 187 12.48 -1.75 -1.54
N ARG A 188 11.28 -2.32 -1.56
CA ARG A 188 10.92 -3.46 -2.40
C ARG A 188 9.56 -3.25 -3.10
N GLN A 189 8.58 -4.14 -2.97
CA GLN A 189 7.39 -4.16 -3.82
C GLN A 189 6.50 -2.94 -3.59
N PHE A 190 6.02 -2.31 -4.67
CA PHE A 190 4.85 -1.44 -4.55
C PHE A 190 3.60 -2.25 -4.20
N LEU A 191 3.44 -3.43 -4.80
CA LEU A 191 2.41 -4.37 -4.40
C LEU A 191 2.87 -5.83 -4.56
N VAL A 192 2.58 -6.64 -3.55
CA VAL A 192 2.86 -8.08 -3.55
C VAL A 192 1.61 -8.87 -3.17
N SER A 193 1.30 -9.93 -3.91
CA SER A 193 0.10 -10.76 -3.65
C SER A 193 0.38 -12.03 -2.83
N HIS A 194 1.63 -12.22 -2.41
CA HIS A 194 2.08 -13.43 -1.71
C HIS A 194 1.58 -14.71 -2.41
N PHE A 195 1.33 -15.79 -1.67
CA PHE A 195 1.07 -17.11 -2.26
C PHE A 195 -0.39 -17.55 -2.12
N GLU A 196 -1.09 -17.08 -1.09
CA GLU A 196 -2.51 -17.34 -0.89
C GLU A 196 -3.37 -16.67 -1.97
N PRO A 197 -4.53 -17.25 -2.34
CA PRO A 197 -5.34 -16.72 -3.43
C PRO A 197 -6.01 -15.40 -3.06
N ASN A 198 -5.76 -14.34 -3.83
CA ASN A 198 -6.42 -13.05 -3.68
C ASN A 198 -7.48 -12.89 -4.76
N THR A 199 -8.75 -12.85 -4.34
CA THR A 199 -9.88 -12.86 -5.28
C THR A 199 -10.60 -11.53 -5.27
N LYS A 200 -11.25 -11.17 -6.38
CA LYS A 200 -12.07 -9.96 -6.44
C LYS A 200 -11.28 -8.68 -6.06
N VAL A 201 -10.10 -8.53 -6.66
CA VAL A 201 -9.20 -7.39 -6.42
C VAL A 201 -9.23 -6.44 -7.62
N THR A 202 -9.25 -5.14 -7.37
CA THR A 202 -9.09 -4.10 -8.39
C THR A 202 -8.10 -3.06 -7.93
N ILE A 203 -7.08 -2.85 -8.77
CA ILE A 203 -6.03 -1.86 -8.59
C ILE A 203 -6.24 -0.83 -9.70
N SER A 204 -6.69 0.37 -9.36
CA SER A 204 -7.07 1.37 -10.36
C SER A 204 -6.64 2.80 -10.09
N ASN A 205 -6.39 3.56 -11.14
CA ASN A 205 -6.11 5.00 -11.05
C ASN A 205 -4.95 5.37 -10.09
N ASN A 206 -4.09 4.41 -9.73
CA ASN A 206 -2.99 4.65 -8.83
C ASN A 206 -1.80 5.21 -9.61
N TYR A 207 -1.01 6.06 -8.95
CA TYR A 207 0.27 6.50 -9.45
C TYR A 207 1.39 5.78 -8.68
N PHE A 208 2.08 4.89 -9.38
CA PHE A 208 3.27 4.19 -8.91
C PHE A 208 4.50 4.90 -9.46
N ASP A 209 5.13 5.71 -8.61
CA ASP A 209 6.27 6.54 -8.97
C ASP A 209 7.59 5.81 -8.63
N GLY A 210 8.19 5.22 -9.66
CA GLY A 210 9.43 4.47 -9.59
C GLY A 210 10.70 5.32 -9.51
N GLN A 211 10.61 6.65 -9.49
CA GLN A 211 11.79 7.49 -9.31
C GLN A 211 12.36 7.27 -7.89
N SER A 212 13.59 6.79 -7.82
CA SER A 212 14.28 6.53 -6.56
C SER A 212 15.75 6.90 -6.65
N THR A 213 16.32 7.48 -5.60
CA THR A 213 17.77 7.71 -5.53
C THR A 213 18.56 6.41 -5.56
N TRP A 214 18.01 5.32 -5.02
CA TRP A 214 18.63 3.99 -5.00
C TRP A 214 17.86 3.03 -5.90
N SER A 215 18.55 2.38 -6.84
CA SER A 215 17.94 1.35 -7.70
C SER A 215 18.89 0.17 -7.92
N THR A 216 18.35 -0.96 -8.36
CA THR A 216 19.14 -2.15 -8.70
C THR A 216 20.02 -1.94 -9.92
N GLY A 217 19.64 -1.02 -10.81
CA GLY A 217 20.40 -0.61 -12.00
C GLY A 217 21.20 0.69 -11.83
N CYS A 218 21.11 1.34 -10.67
CA CYS A 218 21.72 2.65 -10.37
C CYS A 218 21.33 3.80 -11.33
N ASP A 219 20.23 3.62 -12.04
CA ASP A 219 19.65 4.48 -13.07
C ASP A 219 18.40 5.23 -12.59
N GLN A 220 18.14 5.20 -11.27
CA GLN A 220 16.95 5.78 -10.63
C GLN A 220 15.61 5.13 -11.00
N HIS A 221 15.60 3.95 -11.62
CA HIS A 221 14.37 3.21 -11.95
C HIS A 221 14.06 2.10 -10.94
N HIS A 222 12.86 2.13 -10.34
CA HIS A 222 12.43 1.12 -9.38
C HIS A 222 12.14 -0.23 -10.05
N TYR A 223 12.88 -1.28 -9.67
CA TYR A 223 12.72 -2.62 -10.26
C TYR A 223 11.56 -3.43 -9.65
N TRP A 224 11.18 -3.11 -8.41
CA TRP A 224 10.28 -3.94 -7.61
C TRP A 224 8.84 -3.39 -7.66
N ALA A 225 8.24 -3.33 -8.84
CA ALA A 225 6.89 -2.78 -8.96
C ALA A 225 5.82 -3.75 -8.41
N PHE A 226 5.51 -4.83 -9.13
CA PHE A 226 4.41 -5.75 -8.82
C PHE A 226 4.86 -7.20 -8.84
N LEU A 227 4.68 -7.91 -7.72
CA LEU A 227 4.96 -9.34 -7.63
C LEU A 227 3.68 -10.11 -7.30
N LEU A 228 3.03 -10.64 -8.35
CA LEU A 228 1.71 -11.26 -8.28
C LEU A 228 1.83 -12.79 -8.37
N LEU A 229 1.91 -13.47 -7.23
CA LEU A 229 2.23 -14.91 -7.14
C LEU A 229 1.06 -15.78 -6.62
N GLY A 230 -0.04 -15.17 -6.18
CA GLY A 230 -1.10 -15.85 -5.46
C GLY A 230 -1.74 -16.97 -6.27
N LYS A 231 -2.05 -18.10 -5.62
CA LYS A 231 -2.40 -19.37 -6.28
C LYS A 231 -3.58 -19.31 -7.26
N ASN A 232 -4.56 -18.45 -6.98
CA ASN A 232 -5.78 -18.27 -7.79
C ASN A 232 -6.15 -16.77 -7.81
N ASP A 233 -5.18 -15.90 -8.10
CA ASP A 233 -5.41 -14.46 -8.10
C ASP A 233 -6.43 -14.05 -9.16
N GLN A 234 -7.32 -13.11 -8.81
CA GLN A 234 -8.29 -12.47 -9.72
C GLN A 234 -8.17 -10.94 -9.58
N ILE A 235 -7.40 -10.33 -10.49
CA ILE A 235 -6.98 -8.94 -10.37
C ILE A 235 -7.41 -8.14 -11.60
N THR A 236 -8.11 -7.04 -11.41
CA THR A 236 -8.28 -6.00 -12.42
C THR A 236 -7.20 -4.95 -12.19
N PHE A 237 -6.47 -4.58 -13.23
CA PHE A 237 -5.44 -3.55 -13.17
C PHE A 237 -5.72 -2.50 -14.24
N ALA A 238 -6.29 -1.37 -13.85
CA ALA A 238 -6.85 -0.44 -14.83
C ALA A 238 -6.50 1.01 -14.56
N ARG A 239 -6.10 1.74 -15.60
CA ARG A 239 -5.83 3.18 -15.55
C ARG A 239 -4.76 3.59 -14.51
N ASN A 240 -3.86 2.68 -14.16
CA ASN A 240 -2.74 3.01 -13.30
C ASN A 240 -1.66 3.71 -14.10
N TYR A 241 -1.00 4.70 -13.51
CA TYR A 241 0.21 5.28 -14.04
C TYR A 241 1.40 4.59 -13.38
N VAL A 242 2.09 3.73 -14.12
CA VAL A 242 3.33 3.08 -13.69
C VAL A 242 4.47 3.81 -14.38
N TYR A 243 5.27 4.55 -13.60
CA TYR A 243 6.26 5.46 -14.14
C TYR A 243 7.65 5.13 -13.60
N HIS A 244 8.66 5.26 -14.45
CA HIS A 244 10.07 5.18 -14.05
C HIS A 244 10.46 3.87 -13.34
N THR A 245 9.92 2.74 -13.81
CA THR A 245 10.24 1.40 -13.31
C THR A 245 11.13 0.63 -14.29
N SER A 246 11.89 -0.34 -13.80
CA SER A 246 12.82 -1.16 -14.63
C SER A 246 12.48 -2.65 -14.64
N GLY A 247 11.47 -3.08 -13.88
CA GLY A 247 11.09 -4.49 -13.81
C GLY A 247 9.81 -4.72 -13.03
N ARG A 248 9.37 -5.99 -13.04
CA ARG A 248 8.16 -6.46 -12.34
C ARG A 248 6.93 -5.58 -12.64
N GLY A 249 6.76 -5.14 -13.88
CA GLY A 249 5.75 -4.16 -14.27
C GLY A 249 4.63 -4.69 -15.20
N PRO A 250 3.89 -5.78 -14.89
CA PRO A 250 3.91 -6.62 -13.70
C PRO A 250 4.73 -7.94 -13.84
N HIS A 251 5.14 -8.55 -12.73
CA HIS A 251 5.51 -9.98 -12.69
C HIS A 251 4.28 -10.79 -12.24
N ILE A 252 3.86 -11.77 -13.06
CA ILE A 252 2.67 -12.60 -12.79
C ILE A 252 3.07 -14.08 -12.83
N GLY A 253 2.70 -14.84 -11.79
CA GLY A 253 2.91 -16.29 -11.72
C GLY A 253 4.32 -16.69 -11.32
N GLY A 254 4.79 -17.85 -11.78
CA GLY A 254 6.11 -18.40 -11.42
C GLY A 254 6.08 -19.58 -10.46
N THR A 255 4.90 -20.15 -10.19
CA THR A 255 4.75 -21.42 -9.44
C THR A 255 3.86 -22.38 -10.23
N SER A 256 4.39 -23.58 -10.53
CA SER A 256 3.66 -24.60 -11.28
C SER A 256 2.35 -24.98 -10.60
N GLY A 257 1.26 -25.08 -11.36
CA GLY A 257 -0.07 -25.42 -10.87
C GLY A 257 -0.89 -24.24 -10.32
N ASN A 258 -0.29 -23.06 -10.13
CA ASN A 258 -1.03 -21.85 -9.79
C ASN A 258 -1.68 -21.24 -11.04
N LYS A 259 -2.81 -20.56 -10.85
CA LYS A 259 -3.51 -19.79 -11.89
C LYS A 259 -3.64 -18.34 -11.44
N GLN A 260 -3.32 -17.40 -12.32
CA GLN A 260 -3.55 -15.98 -12.06
C GLN A 260 -4.35 -15.41 -13.23
N ILE A 261 -5.47 -14.77 -12.93
CA ILE A 261 -6.31 -14.09 -13.91
C ILE A 261 -6.13 -12.59 -13.69
N MET A 262 -5.50 -11.94 -14.66
CA MET A 262 -5.32 -10.49 -14.65
C MET A 262 -6.03 -9.87 -15.85
N HIS A 263 -6.93 -8.93 -15.59
CA HIS A 263 -7.55 -8.10 -16.62
C HIS A 263 -6.92 -6.71 -16.57
N MET A 264 -6.05 -6.41 -17.53
CA MET A 264 -5.33 -5.15 -17.61
C MET A 264 -5.84 -4.31 -18.78
N TYR A 265 -6.37 -3.11 -18.52
CA TYR A 265 -6.96 -2.26 -19.55
C TYR A 265 -7.05 -0.79 -19.14
N ASN A 266 -7.15 0.09 -20.13
CA ASN A 266 -7.56 1.49 -19.95
C ASN A 266 -8.80 1.71 -20.83
N LYS A 267 -9.90 2.19 -20.24
CA LYS A 267 -11.11 2.65 -20.95
C LYS A 267 -11.34 4.11 -20.60
#